data_AF-A0A975BU08-F1
#
_entry.id   AF-A0A975BU08-F1
#
_cell.length_a   1.000
_cell.length_b   1.000
_cell.length_c   1.000
_cell.angle_alpha   90.00
_cell.angle_beta   90.00
_cell.angle_gamma   90.00
#
_symmetry.space_group_name_H-M   'P 1'
#
loop_
_entity.id
_entity.type
_entity.pdbx_description
1 polymer ?
#
loop_
_entity_poly.entity_id
_entity_poly.type
_entity_poly.pdbx_seq_one_letter_code
_entity_poly.pdbx_strand_id
1 'polypeptide(L)'
;MLKNAIIFFTIFFFAIMASAFADQAAWIKKSDAYKAGGMINPGMMIREYCAPCNDAGWKVLTVKQVEVKNTADGQSYQVFLNGKGIDLAYTYIQKQGTWVNLAMLLGLDVSGVPESLPDSRTETSAAENSHLIDRILNECIARDSDVSANVANCIYEAYELWDAELNKVYNQLRVSLNPDQQKALKAAQLEWIRYRDLEFRLIDSIYSSLQGTMYKPMRAQDRMDIVKKRALELKLYSDLLKAHLSQ
;
A
#
# COMPACT_ATOMS: atom_id res chain seq x y z
N MET A 1 -33.10 33.24 53.05
CA MET A 1 -31.96 33.90 52.39
C MET A 1 -31.26 32.86 51.53
N LEU A 2 -31.35 33.01 50.21
CA LEU A 2 -30.64 32.20 49.22
C LEU A 2 -29.13 32.31 49.43
N LYS A 3 -28.40 31.19 49.43
CA LYS A 3 -26.98 31.17 49.08
C LYS A 3 -26.76 30.15 47.97
N ASN A 4 -26.38 30.70 46.83
CA ASN A 4 -26.06 30.03 45.58
C ASN A 4 -24.65 29.40 45.62
N ALA A 5 -24.52 28.34 44.81
CA ALA A 5 -23.34 27.89 44.05
C ALA A 5 -22.16 27.30 44.89
N ILE A 6 -21.37 26.34 44.42
CA ILE A 6 -20.88 26.03 43.07
C ILE A 6 -20.65 24.52 43.00
N ILE A 7 -21.21 23.83 42.00
CA ILE A 7 -20.87 22.43 41.71
C ILE A 7 -19.60 22.46 40.86
N PHE A 8 -18.47 22.04 41.43
CA PHE A 8 -17.26 21.77 40.67
C PHE A 8 -17.49 20.51 39.82
N PHE A 9 -17.81 20.69 38.55
CA PHE A 9 -17.69 19.64 37.56
C PHE A 9 -16.18 19.49 37.28
N THR A 10 -15.50 18.63 38.05
CA THR A 10 -14.16 18.16 37.68
C THR A 10 -14.28 17.43 36.37
N ILE A 11 -14.01 18.14 35.28
CA ILE A 11 -13.76 17.58 33.96
C ILE A 11 -12.54 16.69 34.14
N PHE A 12 -12.76 15.39 34.24
CA PHE A 12 -11.70 14.39 34.13
C PHE A 12 -11.20 14.51 32.68
N PHE A 13 -10.14 15.29 32.50
CA PHE A 13 -9.43 15.37 31.24
C PHE A 13 -8.82 13.99 31.04
N PHE A 14 -9.54 13.11 30.34
CA PHE A 14 -8.97 11.88 29.82
C PHE A 14 -7.95 12.33 28.78
N ALA A 15 -6.71 12.51 29.24
CA ALA A 15 -5.58 12.68 28.35
C ALA A 15 -5.62 11.48 27.41
N ILE A 16 -5.94 11.74 26.15
CA ILE A 16 -5.81 10.75 25.09
C ILE A 16 -4.31 10.46 25.06
N MET A 17 -3.91 9.37 25.71
CA MET A 17 -2.60 8.77 25.53
C MET A 17 -2.48 8.50 24.03
N ALA A 18 -1.72 9.35 23.34
CA ALA A 18 -1.28 9.03 21.98
C ALA A 18 -0.63 7.66 22.06
N SER A 19 -1.23 6.72 21.35
CA SER A 19 -0.97 5.30 21.41
C SER A 19 0.52 4.97 21.40
N ALA A 20 0.93 4.15 22.38
CA ALA A 20 2.29 3.67 22.64
C ALA A 20 2.84 2.70 21.56
N PHE A 21 2.61 2.99 20.28
CA PHE A 21 3.20 2.27 19.15
C PHE A 21 4.38 3.03 18.52
N ALA A 22 4.65 4.28 18.91
CA ALA A 22 5.63 5.13 18.21
C ALA A 22 7.11 4.81 18.46
N ASP A 23 7.44 3.96 19.45
CA ASP A 23 8.82 3.70 19.88
C ASP A 23 9.05 2.20 20.19
N GLN A 24 8.91 1.33 19.20
CA GLN A 24 9.09 -0.13 19.42
C GLN A 24 10.55 -0.51 19.63
N ALA A 25 11.48 0.19 18.98
CA ALA A 25 12.91 -0.05 19.11
C ALA A 25 13.73 1.26 19.02
N ALA A 26 13.21 2.36 19.58
CA ALA A 26 13.92 3.63 19.65
C ALA A 26 15.01 3.65 20.73
N TRP A 27 14.73 3.07 21.90
CA TRP A 27 15.65 2.98 23.04
C TRP A 27 15.98 1.51 23.32
N ILE A 28 17.24 1.14 23.06
CA ILE A 28 17.68 -0.26 23.06
C ILE A 28 18.96 -0.44 23.87
N LYS A 29 19.35 -1.70 24.11
CA LYS A 29 20.59 -2.02 24.83
C LYS A 29 21.79 -1.47 24.09
N LYS A 30 22.82 -1.08 24.84
CA LYS A 30 24.11 -0.61 24.32
C LYS A 30 24.63 -1.50 23.18
N SER A 31 24.70 -2.81 23.41
CA SER A 31 25.21 -3.77 22.42
C SER A 31 24.46 -3.71 21.10
N ASP A 32 23.14 -3.58 21.15
CA ASP A 32 22.29 -3.61 19.96
C ASP A 32 22.31 -2.27 19.24
N ALA A 33 22.39 -1.16 19.98
CA ALA A 33 22.60 0.17 19.40
C ALA A 33 23.94 0.30 18.65
N TYR A 34 25.04 -0.23 19.22
CA TYR A 34 26.34 -0.21 18.54
C TYR A 34 26.38 -1.17 17.34
N LYS A 35 25.71 -2.33 17.40
CA LYS A 35 25.55 -3.21 16.23
C LYS A 35 24.75 -2.51 15.13
N ALA A 36 23.61 -1.90 15.47
CA ALA A 36 22.75 -1.16 14.55
C ALA A 36 23.51 -0.01 13.88
N GLY A 37 24.20 0.81 14.67
CA GLY A 37 25.04 1.90 14.17
C GLY A 37 26.15 1.40 13.24
N GLY A 38 26.76 0.25 13.55
CA GLY A 38 27.77 -0.38 12.69
C GLY A 38 27.22 -1.00 11.39
N MET A 39 25.91 -1.22 11.29
CA MET A 39 25.26 -1.70 10.06
C MET A 39 24.92 -0.56 9.08
N ILE A 40 25.05 0.70 9.51
CA ILE A 40 24.70 1.90 8.75
C ILE A 40 25.94 2.76 8.56
N ASN A 41 26.25 3.12 7.32
CA ASN A 41 27.41 3.94 6.97
C ASN A 41 26.98 5.23 6.28
N PRO A 42 27.74 6.34 6.43
CA PRO A 42 27.58 7.52 5.58
C PRO A 42 27.58 7.13 4.09
N GLY A 43 26.66 7.73 3.32
CA GLY A 43 26.40 7.41 1.92
C GLY A 43 25.32 6.34 1.71
N MET A 44 24.93 5.57 2.73
CA MET A 44 23.82 4.62 2.60
C MET A 44 22.48 5.34 2.45
N MET A 45 21.60 4.79 1.62
CA MET A 45 20.18 5.09 1.66
C MET A 45 19.50 4.14 2.64
N ILE A 46 18.61 4.68 3.47
CA ILE A 46 17.70 3.91 4.32
C ILE A 46 16.26 4.26 3.97
N ARG A 47 15.32 3.40 4.39
CA ARG A 47 13.89 3.70 4.34
C ARG A 47 13.29 3.75 5.73
N GLU A 48 12.49 4.77 5.97
CA GLU A 48 11.68 4.92 7.17
C GLU A 48 10.22 4.58 6.83
N TYR A 49 9.61 3.61 7.51
CA TYR A 49 8.19 3.24 7.32
C TYR A 49 7.55 2.71 8.60
N CYS A 50 6.53 3.41 9.09
CA CYS A 50 5.70 3.01 10.21
C CYS A 50 4.32 2.51 9.74
N ALA A 51 4.20 1.19 9.53
CA ALA A 51 2.91 0.57 9.20
C ALA A 51 1.83 0.76 10.29
N PRO A 52 2.14 0.63 11.61
CA PRO A 52 1.16 0.87 12.67
C PRO A 52 0.68 2.33 12.76
N CYS A 53 1.45 3.27 12.20
CA CYS A 53 1.10 4.70 12.17
C CYS A 53 0.21 5.08 10.97
N ASN A 54 -0.14 4.11 10.10
CA ASN A 54 -0.78 4.35 8.81
C ASN A 54 0.02 5.30 7.89
N ASP A 55 1.36 5.14 7.84
CA ASP A 55 2.16 5.84 6.83
C ASP A 55 1.68 5.48 5.42
N ALA A 56 1.51 6.49 4.55
CA ALA A 56 1.09 6.29 3.16
C ALA A 56 2.17 5.61 2.29
N GLY A 57 3.42 5.57 2.77
CA GLY A 57 4.57 4.99 2.09
C GLY A 57 5.87 5.27 2.85
N TRP A 58 6.98 4.69 2.41
CA TRP A 58 8.28 4.91 3.05
C TRP A 58 8.91 6.25 2.66
N LYS A 59 9.68 6.83 3.58
CA LYS A 59 10.55 7.98 3.33
C LYS A 59 11.96 7.49 3.10
N VAL A 60 12.65 8.01 2.08
CA VAL A 60 14.06 7.70 1.82
C VAL A 60 14.94 8.73 2.52
N LEU A 61 15.89 8.27 3.31
CA LEU A 61 16.91 9.11 3.95
C LEU A 61 18.30 8.68 3.47
N THR A 62 19.06 9.64 2.94
CA THR A 62 20.50 9.46 2.71
C THR A 62 21.26 9.78 3.99
N VAL A 63 22.01 8.79 4.48
CA VAL A 63 22.81 8.92 5.70
C VAL A 63 24.05 9.75 5.40
N LYS A 64 24.21 10.85 6.14
CA LYS A 64 25.42 11.69 6.14
C LYS A 64 26.25 11.42 7.39
N GLN A 65 25.59 11.10 8.50
CA GLN A 65 26.22 10.92 9.80
C GLN A 65 25.44 9.89 10.62
N VAL A 66 26.17 9.07 11.36
CA VAL A 66 25.63 8.07 12.30
C VAL A 66 26.25 8.31 13.67
N GLU A 67 25.41 8.41 14.69
CA GLU A 67 25.86 8.53 16.08
C GLU A 67 25.08 7.55 16.96
N VAL A 68 25.72 7.08 18.02
CA VAL A 68 25.07 6.28 19.06
C VAL A 68 25.26 7.01 20.37
N LYS A 69 24.17 7.43 21.00
CA LYS A 69 24.18 8.18 22.27
C LYS A 69 23.39 7.43 23.33
N ASN A 70 23.78 7.64 24.58
CA ASN A 70 22.99 7.20 25.72
C ASN A 70 21.76 8.13 25.86
N THR A 71 20.63 7.57 26.30
CA THR A 71 19.40 8.30 26.59
C THR A 71 19.56 9.17 27.85
N ALA A 72 18.65 10.13 28.07
CA ALA A 72 18.76 11.07 29.19
C ALA A 72 18.74 10.39 30.57
N ASP A 73 18.21 9.17 30.65
CA ASP A 73 18.12 8.36 31.87
C ASP A 73 19.38 7.53 32.17
N GLY A 74 20.37 7.49 31.28
CA GLY A 74 21.59 6.69 31.46
C GLY A 74 21.44 5.19 31.13
N GLN A 75 20.23 4.69 30.93
CA GLN A 75 19.93 3.25 30.94
C GLN A 75 19.86 2.62 29.55
N SER A 76 19.51 3.40 28.53
CA SER A 76 19.32 2.93 27.17
C SER A 76 20.21 3.70 26.18
N TYR A 77 20.24 3.21 24.95
CA TYR A 77 20.97 3.84 23.86
C TYR A 77 20.04 4.03 22.66
N GLN A 78 20.29 5.09 21.90
CA GLN A 78 19.57 5.39 20.67
C GLN A 78 20.56 5.65 19.53
N VAL A 79 20.20 5.19 18.34
CA VAL A 79 20.91 5.48 17.09
C VAL A 79 20.37 6.79 16.52
N PHE A 80 21.26 7.66 16.07
CA PHE A 80 20.94 8.94 15.44
C PHE A 80 21.49 8.94 14.02
N LEU A 81 20.62 9.26 13.07
CA LEU A 81 20.98 9.49 11.68
C LEU A 81 20.80 10.97 11.37
N ASN A 82 21.86 11.62 10.91
CA ASN A 82 21.85 13.05 10.58
C ASN A 82 21.33 13.94 11.74
N GLY A 83 21.63 13.56 12.97
CA GLY A 83 21.18 14.26 14.18
C GLY A 83 19.75 13.93 14.64
N LYS A 84 18.98 13.12 13.89
CA LYS A 84 17.64 12.65 14.26
C LYS A 84 17.72 11.26 14.87
N GLY A 85 17.17 11.08 16.08
CA GLY A 85 17.02 9.76 16.68
C GLY A 85 16.06 8.90 15.86
N ILE A 86 16.43 7.64 15.61
CA ILE A 86 15.61 6.71 14.83
C ILE A 86 14.98 5.63 15.72
N ASP A 87 13.86 5.10 15.25
CA ASP A 87 13.30 3.84 15.72
C ASP A 87 13.72 2.73 14.75
N LEU A 88 14.41 1.71 15.25
CA LEU A 88 14.90 0.61 14.44
C LEU A 88 13.75 -0.25 13.86
N ALA A 89 12.58 -0.27 14.50
CA ALA A 89 11.40 -1.00 14.03
C ALA A 89 10.84 -0.40 12.73
N TYR A 90 11.11 0.88 12.48
CA TYR A 90 10.68 1.61 11.29
C TYR A 90 11.81 1.86 10.30
N THR A 91 13.01 1.37 10.58
CA THR A 91 14.20 1.59 9.74
C THR A 91 14.52 0.35 8.92
N TYR A 92 14.64 0.51 7.61
CA TYR A 92 14.97 -0.55 6.67
C TYR A 92 16.28 -0.24 5.95
N ILE A 93 17.15 -1.23 5.89
CA ILE A 93 18.45 -1.13 5.19
C ILE A 93 18.51 -2.14 4.04
N GLN A 94 19.25 -1.83 2.99
CA GLN A 94 19.37 -2.73 1.86
C GLN A 94 20.37 -3.87 2.16
N LYS A 95 19.94 -5.11 2.00
CA LYS A 95 20.76 -6.33 2.04
C LYS A 95 20.49 -7.15 0.79
N GLN A 96 21.53 -7.40 -0.02
CA GLN A 96 21.43 -8.21 -1.23
C GLN A 96 20.26 -7.81 -2.16
N GLY A 97 19.99 -6.50 -2.28
CA GLY A 97 18.90 -5.96 -3.11
C GLY A 97 17.52 -5.88 -2.44
N THR A 98 17.35 -6.40 -1.22
CA THR A 98 16.08 -6.33 -0.46
C THR A 98 16.18 -5.30 0.66
N TRP A 99 15.12 -4.51 0.89
CA TRP A 99 15.03 -3.64 2.06
C TRP A 99 14.56 -4.45 3.25
N VAL A 100 15.41 -4.64 4.27
CA VAL A 100 15.14 -5.50 5.42
C VAL A 100 15.03 -4.67 6.69
N ASN A 101 14.07 -5.00 7.54
CA ASN A 101 13.83 -4.34 8.82
C ASN A 101 15.05 -4.47 9.75
N LEU A 102 15.57 -3.34 10.22
CA LEU A 102 16.81 -3.28 11.00
C LEU A 102 16.64 -3.90 12.40
N ALA A 103 15.49 -3.71 13.05
CA ALA A 103 15.22 -4.32 14.35
C ALA A 103 15.19 -5.85 14.26
N MET A 104 14.52 -6.40 13.22
CA MET A 104 14.47 -7.84 12.99
C MET A 104 15.84 -8.45 12.66
N LEU A 105 16.68 -7.74 11.89
CA LEU A 105 18.06 -8.16 11.64
C LEU A 105 18.91 -8.30 12.91
N LEU A 106 18.56 -7.55 13.95
CA LEU A 106 19.22 -7.57 15.26
C LEU A 106 18.56 -8.57 16.23
N GLY A 107 17.48 -9.23 15.82
CA GLY A 107 16.71 -10.13 16.67
C GLY A 107 15.92 -9.42 17.78
N LEU A 108 15.57 -8.14 17.58
CA LEU A 108 14.71 -7.40 18.49
C LEU A 108 13.25 -7.81 18.28
N ASP A 109 12.50 -7.90 19.37
CA ASP A 109 11.07 -8.24 19.34
C ASP A 109 10.25 -7.00 18.93
N VAL A 110 9.74 -7.01 17.69
CA VAL A 110 8.94 -5.92 17.10
C VAL A 110 7.73 -6.50 16.38
N SER A 111 6.62 -5.76 16.38
CA SER A 111 5.33 -6.23 15.87
C SER A 111 4.64 -5.19 14.99
N GLY A 112 3.75 -5.64 14.10
CA GLY A 112 2.98 -4.74 13.22
C GLY A 112 3.81 -4.03 12.15
N VAL A 113 5.06 -4.44 11.92
CA VAL A 113 5.95 -3.91 10.88
C VAL A 113 6.35 -5.05 9.93
N PRO A 114 6.44 -4.81 8.61
CA PRO A 114 6.86 -5.85 7.67
C PRO A 114 8.35 -6.19 7.86
N GLU A 115 8.72 -7.43 7.57
CA GLU A 115 10.12 -7.88 7.59
C GLU A 115 10.94 -7.24 6.46
N SER A 116 10.30 -6.97 5.32
CA SER A 116 10.93 -6.34 4.17
C SER A 116 10.03 -5.34 3.44
N LEU A 117 10.65 -4.40 2.73
CA LEU A 117 9.99 -3.49 1.79
C LEU A 117 10.39 -3.84 0.34
N PRO A 118 9.49 -3.63 -0.64
CA PRO A 118 9.82 -3.84 -2.06
C PRO A 118 10.93 -2.87 -2.50
N ASP A 119 11.81 -3.21 -3.44
CA ASP A 119 12.83 -2.27 -3.93
C ASP A 119 12.18 -1.11 -4.73
N SER A 120 12.82 0.05 -4.86
CA SER A 120 12.29 1.14 -5.71
C SER A 120 12.38 0.75 -7.19
N ARG A 121 13.29 -0.17 -7.53
CA ARG A 121 13.30 -0.88 -8.82
C ARG A 121 12.07 -1.79 -9.01
N THR A 122 11.31 -2.06 -7.96
CA THR A 122 10.02 -2.78 -8.04
C THR A 122 8.84 -1.86 -8.33
N GLU A 123 9.00 -0.53 -8.27
CA GLU A 123 8.08 0.41 -8.96
C GLU A 123 8.32 0.36 -10.49
N THR A 124 9.58 0.16 -10.92
CA THR A 124 9.92 0.00 -12.34
C THR A 124 9.63 -1.41 -12.88
N SER A 125 9.78 -2.49 -12.09
CA SER A 125 9.35 -3.83 -12.51
C SER A 125 7.83 -4.04 -12.41
N ALA A 126 7.13 -3.21 -11.64
CA ALA A 126 5.68 -3.11 -11.75
C ALA A 126 5.29 -2.46 -13.08
N ALA A 127 6.05 -1.52 -13.64
CA ALA A 127 5.80 -0.98 -14.97
C ALA A 127 6.14 -1.97 -16.12
N GLU A 128 7.12 -2.86 -15.95
CA GLU A 128 7.43 -3.90 -16.95
C GLU A 128 6.47 -5.11 -16.90
N ASN A 129 5.91 -5.44 -15.72
CA ASN A 129 4.83 -6.42 -15.57
C ASN A 129 3.42 -5.78 -15.50
N SER A 130 3.33 -4.46 -15.68
CA SER A 130 2.07 -3.74 -15.71
C SER A 130 1.40 -4.02 -17.04
N HIS A 131 0.12 -4.37 -16.96
CA HIS A 131 -0.68 -4.59 -18.14
C HIS A 131 -0.60 -3.34 -19.04
N LEU A 132 -0.55 -3.51 -20.36
CA LEU A 132 -0.43 -2.38 -21.30
C LEU A 132 -1.47 -1.28 -21.03
N ILE A 133 -2.68 -1.67 -20.62
CA ILE A 133 -3.77 -0.74 -20.28
C ILE A 133 -3.43 0.12 -19.07
N ASP A 134 -2.79 -0.43 -18.04
CA ASP A 134 -2.37 0.33 -16.86
C ASP A 134 -1.25 1.32 -17.21
N ARG A 135 -0.35 0.95 -18.13
CA ARG A 135 0.66 1.87 -18.66
C ARG A 135 0.01 3.02 -19.43
N ILE A 136 -0.95 2.72 -20.31
CA ILE A 136 -1.72 3.72 -21.06
C ILE A 136 -2.42 4.69 -20.09
N LEU A 137 -3.05 4.15 -19.03
CA LEU A 137 -3.69 4.96 -17.99
C LEU A 137 -2.69 5.90 -17.30
N ASN A 138 -1.56 5.35 -16.84
CA ASN A 138 -0.54 6.12 -16.14
C ASN A 138 0.05 7.22 -17.03
N GLU A 139 0.32 6.92 -18.30
CA GLU A 139 0.76 7.91 -19.29
C GLU A 139 -0.30 8.98 -19.56
N CYS A 140 -1.58 8.62 -19.56
CA CYS A 140 -2.67 9.59 -19.71
C CYS A 140 -2.74 10.54 -18.52
N ILE A 141 -2.73 10.01 -17.29
CA ILE A 141 -2.76 10.80 -16.06
C ILE A 141 -1.54 11.72 -15.96
N ALA A 142 -0.36 11.23 -16.31
CA ALA A 142 0.88 12.00 -16.24
C ALA A 142 0.91 13.24 -17.18
N ARG A 143 0.09 13.26 -18.23
CA ARG A 143 0.01 14.41 -19.14
C ARG A 143 -0.77 15.59 -18.57
N ASP A 144 -1.77 15.34 -17.72
CA ASP A 144 -2.67 16.37 -17.20
C ASP A 144 -3.33 15.93 -15.87
N SER A 145 -2.53 15.89 -14.81
CA SER A 145 -2.98 15.44 -13.47
C SER A 145 -3.61 16.54 -12.62
N ASP A 146 -3.46 17.81 -12.99
CA ASP A 146 -3.93 18.96 -12.20
C ASP A 146 -5.46 19.11 -12.29
N VAL A 147 -6.08 18.58 -13.34
CA VAL A 147 -7.52 18.66 -13.56
C VAL A 147 -8.17 17.30 -13.27
N SER A 148 -8.82 17.20 -12.12
CA SER A 148 -9.58 15.99 -11.69
C SER A 148 -10.55 15.41 -12.74
N ALA A 149 -11.14 16.25 -13.60
CA ALA A 149 -11.99 15.79 -14.70
C ALA A 149 -11.20 15.07 -15.80
N ASN A 150 -9.98 15.51 -16.10
CA ASN A 150 -9.11 14.90 -17.10
C ASN A 150 -8.58 13.55 -16.60
N VAL A 151 -8.23 13.48 -15.31
CA VAL A 151 -7.92 12.20 -14.63
C VAL A 151 -9.09 11.23 -14.72
N ALA A 152 -10.32 11.68 -14.46
CA ALA A 152 -11.51 10.83 -14.57
C ALA A 152 -11.72 10.31 -16.01
N ASN A 153 -11.50 11.15 -17.04
CA ASN A 153 -11.58 10.74 -18.44
C ASN A 153 -10.54 9.67 -18.79
N CYS A 154 -9.28 9.84 -18.37
CA CYS A 154 -8.25 8.81 -18.54
C CYS A 154 -8.68 7.46 -17.95
N ILE A 155 -9.31 7.48 -16.78
CA ILE A 155 -9.79 6.26 -16.12
C ILE A 155 -10.97 5.65 -16.88
N TYR A 156 -11.89 6.45 -17.42
CA TYR A 156 -12.97 5.93 -18.27
C TYR A 156 -12.45 5.30 -19.56
N GLU A 157 -11.45 5.89 -20.21
CA GLU A 157 -10.79 5.29 -21.37
C GLU A 157 -10.14 3.95 -21.01
N ALA A 158 -9.43 3.89 -19.87
CA ALA A 158 -8.84 2.65 -19.38
C ALA A 158 -9.90 1.59 -19.00
N TYR A 159 -11.05 2.00 -18.47
CA TYR A 159 -12.20 1.13 -18.23
C TYR A 159 -12.68 0.45 -19.52
N GLU A 160 -12.85 1.21 -20.62
CA GLU A 160 -13.28 0.65 -21.91
C GLU A 160 -12.24 -0.35 -22.46
N LEU A 161 -10.96 -0.03 -22.31
CA LEU A 161 -9.88 -0.95 -22.68
C LEU A 161 -9.91 -2.23 -21.83
N TRP A 162 -10.16 -2.12 -20.52
CA TRP A 162 -10.24 -3.27 -19.62
C TRP A 162 -11.49 -4.14 -19.89
N ASP A 163 -12.62 -3.54 -20.25
CA ASP A 163 -13.82 -4.30 -20.66
C ASP A 163 -13.59 -5.04 -21.98
N ALA A 164 -12.92 -4.41 -22.95
CA ALA A 164 -12.50 -5.06 -24.17
C ALA A 164 -11.53 -6.24 -23.91
N GLU A 165 -10.53 -6.05 -23.03
CA GLU A 165 -9.59 -7.11 -22.65
C GLU A 165 -10.30 -8.25 -21.91
N LEU A 166 -11.27 -7.94 -21.03
CA LEU A 166 -12.10 -8.94 -20.36
C LEU A 166 -12.82 -9.84 -21.39
N ASN A 167 -13.46 -9.24 -22.38
CA ASN A 167 -14.15 -9.98 -23.44
C ASN A 167 -13.19 -10.83 -24.28
N LYS A 168 -12.00 -10.30 -24.60
CA LYS A 168 -10.94 -11.03 -25.31
C LYS A 168 -10.47 -12.23 -24.52
N VAL A 169 -10.12 -12.06 -23.24
CA VAL A 169 -9.62 -13.13 -22.37
C VAL A 169 -10.71 -14.17 -22.10
N TYR A 170 -11.97 -13.76 -21.90
CA TYR A 170 -13.10 -14.67 -21.78
C TYR A 170 -13.22 -15.60 -23.00
N ASN A 171 -13.12 -15.03 -24.20
CA ASN A 171 -13.19 -15.82 -25.44
C ASN A 171 -11.99 -16.78 -25.58
N GLN A 172 -10.78 -16.32 -25.23
CA GLN A 172 -9.58 -17.16 -25.22
C GLN A 172 -9.68 -18.31 -24.22
N LEU A 173 -10.18 -18.06 -23.01
CA LEU A 173 -10.39 -19.11 -22.02
C LEU A 173 -11.44 -20.11 -22.52
N ARG A 174 -12.57 -19.61 -23.03
CA ARG A 174 -13.70 -20.45 -23.48
C ARG A 174 -13.29 -21.48 -24.55
N VAL A 175 -12.41 -21.12 -25.49
CA VAL A 175 -11.97 -22.05 -26.56
C VAL A 175 -11.05 -23.16 -26.04
N SER A 176 -10.41 -22.97 -24.88
CA SER A 176 -9.54 -23.97 -24.25
C SER A 176 -10.28 -24.93 -23.31
N LEU A 177 -11.59 -24.74 -23.11
CA LEU A 177 -12.41 -25.51 -22.19
C LEU A 177 -13.26 -26.58 -22.90
N ASN A 178 -13.53 -27.69 -22.21
CA ASN A 178 -14.49 -28.69 -22.67
C ASN A 178 -15.96 -28.19 -22.53
N PRO A 179 -16.97 -28.88 -23.10
CA PRO A 179 -18.36 -28.40 -23.12
C PRO A 179 -18.95 -28.09 -21.74
N ASP A 180 -18.69 -28.93 -20.74
CA ASP A 180 -19.21 -28.74 -19.38
C ASP A 180 -18.54 -27.54 -18.69
N GLN A 181 -17.23 -27.41 -18.86
CA GLN A 181 -16.47 -26.25 -18.38
C GLN A 181 -16.90 -24.95 -19.07
N GLN A 182 -17.21 -24.97 -20.37
CA GLN A 182 -17.74 -23.80 -21.09
C GLN A 182 -19.10 -23.38 -20.52
N LYS A 183 -19.98 -24.33 -20.21
CA LYS A 183 -21.28 -24.06 -19.57
C LYS A 183 -21.09 -23.44 -18.19
N ALA A 184 -20.15 -23.96 -17.39
CA ALA A 184 -19.81 -23.41 -16.08
C ALA A 184 -19.23 -22.00 -16.17
N LEU A 185 -18.29 -21.75 -17.09
CA LEU A 185 -17.71 -20.42 -17.34
C LEU A 185 -18.79 -19.40 -17.72
N LYS A 186 -19.70 -19.76 -18.64
CA LYS A 186 -20.80 -18.88 -19.06
C LYS A 186 -21.72 -18.55 -17.88
N ALA A 187 -22.12 -19.54 -17.08
CA ALA A 187 -22.96 -19.32 -15.92
C ALA A 187 -22.29 -18.38 -14.90
N ALA A 188 -21.02 -18.62 -14.56
CA ALA A 188 -20.26 -17.77 -13.65
C ALA A 188 -20.11 -16.34 -14.19
N GLN A 189 -19.90 -16.16 -15.50
CA GLN A 189 -19.76 -14.84 -16.10
C GLN A 189 -21.07 -14.05 -16.09
N LEU A 190 -22.23 -14.69 -16.31
CA LEU A 190 -23.53 -14.03 -16.23
C LEU A 190 -23.84 -13.52 -14.81
N GLU A 191 -23.57 -14.34 -13.79
CA GLU A 191 -23.73 -13.91 -12.40
C GLU A 191 -22.73 -12.81 -12.02
N TRP A 192 -21.50 -12.86 -12.53
CA TRP A 192 -20.54 -11.79 -12.34
C TRP A 192 -20.99 -10.46 -12.95
N ILE A 193 -21.61 -10.46 -14.14
CA ILE A 193 -22.18 -9.25 -14.76
C ILE A 193 -23.28 -8.67 -13.85
N ARG A 194 -24.16 -9.54 -13.33
CA ARG A 194 -25.20 -9.10 -12.39
C ARG A 194 -24.62 -8.47 -11.13
N TYR A 195 -23.56 -9.07 -10.56
CA TYR A 195 -22.81 -8.51 -9.44
C TYR A 195 -22.22 -7.15 -9.80
N ARG A 196 -21.49 -7.04 -10.92
CA ARG A 196 -20.86 -5.79 -11.38
C ARG A 196 -21.89 -4.66 -11.48
N ASP A 197 -23.05 -4.93 -12.06
CA ASP A 197 -24.09 -3.92 -12.27
C ASP A 197 -24.79 -3.51 -10.95
N LEU A 198 -24.81 -4.40 -9.95
CA LEU A 198 -25.24 -4.06 -8.59
C LEU A 198 -24.18 -3.21 -7.87
N GLU A 199 -22.92 -3.60 -7.98
CA GLU A 199 -21.80 -2.92 -7.35
C GLU A 199 -21.61 -1.51 -7.92
N PHE A 200 -21.74 -1.34 -9.24
CA PHE A 200 -21.70 -0.02 -9.87
C PHE A 200 -22.82 0.89 -9.38
N ARG A 201 -24.02 0.37 -9.16
CA ARG A 201 -25.12 1.16 -8.58
C ARG A 201 -24.84 1.57 -7.14
N LEU A 202 -24.23 0.69 -6.34
CA LEU A 202 -23.81 1.01 -4.98
C LEU A 202 -22.72 2.10 -4.99
N ILE A 203 -21.67 1.93 -5.78
CA ILE A 203 -20.60 2.91 -5.98
C ILE A 203 -21.20 4.26 -6.38
N ASP A 204 -22.05 4.29 -7.41
CA ASP A 204 -22.69 5.51 -7.89
C ASP A 204 -23.50 6.21 -6.80
N SER A 205 -24.26 5.44 -6.01
CA SER A 205 -25.03 5.96 -4.88
C SER A 205 -24.13 6.60 -3.82
N ILE A 206 -23.07 5.90 -3.39
CA ILE A 206 -22.12 6.39 -2.38
C ILE A 206 -21.47 7.69 -2.87
N TYR A 207 -20.87 7.67 -4.06
CA TYR A 207 -20.13 8.82 -4.58
C TYR A 207 -21.02 10.01 -4.91
N SER A 208 -22.29 9.81 -5.26
CA SER A 208 -23.24 10.91 -5.48
C SER A 208 -23.52 11.75 -4.22
N SER A 209 -23.29 11.18 -3.03
CA SER A 209 -23.46 11.87 -1.75
C SER A 209 -22.23 12.68 -1.33
N LEU A 210 -21.09 12.51 -2.01
CA LEU A 210 -19.81 13.14 -1.65
C LEU A 210 -19.62 14.47 -2.41
N GLN A 211 -19.10 15.48 -1.71
CA GLN A 211 -18.84 16.80 -2.29
C GLN A 211 -17.35 16.98 -2.61
N GLY A 212 -17.04 17.40 -3.83
CA GLY A 212 -15.67 17.70 -4.24
C GLY A 212 -15.30 17.02 -5.55
N THR A 213 -14.45 17.66 -6.34
CA THR A 213 -14.11 17.18 -7.68
C THR A 213 -13.18 15.96 -7.66
N MET A 214 -12.45 15.73 -6.58
CA MET A 214 -11.59 14.56 -6.37
C MET A 214 -12.35 13.22 -6.36
N TYR A 215 -13.64 13.24 -6.00
CA TYR A 215 -14.46 12.03 -5.94
C TYR A 215 -14.85 11.50 -7.32
N LYS A 216 -14.74 12.31 -8.38
CA LYS A 216 -15.02 11.89 -9.76
C LYS A 216 -14.04 10.83 -10.28
N PRO A 217 -12.71 11.07 -10.25
CA PRO A 217 -11.75 10.04 -10.65
C PRO A 217 -11.77 8.82 -9.72
N MET A 218 -11.99 9.01 -8.41
CA MET A 218 -12.11 7.88 -7.47
C MET A 218 -13.28 6.94 -7.83
N ARG A 219 -14.46 7.50 -8.10
CA ARG A 219 -15.63 6.73 -8.58
C ARG A 219 -15.32 5.97 -9.87
N ALA A 220 -14.65 6.62 -10.82
CA ALA A 220 -14.29 5.99 -12.10
C ALA A 220 -13.30 4.84 -11.87
N GLN A 221 -12.33 5.02 -10.96
CA GLN A 221 -11.30 4.04 -10.62
C GLN A 221 -11.92 2.79 -9.99
N ASP A 222 -12.79 2.94 -8.99
CA ASP A 222 -13.44 1.82 -8.33
C ASP A 222 -14.25 0.96 -9.31
N ARG A 223 -14.91 1.60 -10.29
CA ARG A 223 -15.64 0.88 -11.35
C ARG A 223 -14.69 0.14 -12.29
N MET A 224 -13.58 0.76 -12.70
CA MET A 224 -12.56 0.13 -13.53
C MET A 224 -11.93 -1.08 -12.86
N ASP A 225 -11.60 -0.98 -11.57
CA ASP A 225 -10.89 -2.03 -10.85
C ASP A 225 -11.71 -3.32 -10.74
N ILE A 226 -13.04 -3.22 -10.67
CA ILE A 226 -13.93 -4.40 -10.72
C ILE A 226 -13.77 -5.15 -12.05
N VAL A 227 -13.74 -4.42 -13.17
CA VAL A 227 -13.61 -5.02 -14.52
C VAL A 227 -12.20 -5.58 -14.73
N LYS A 228 -11.17 -4.79 -14.39
CA LYS A 228 -9.76 -5.19 -14.44
C LYS A 228 -9.51 -6.47 -13.66
N LYS A 229 -10.00 -6.55 -12.42
CA LYS A 229 -9.84 -7.73 -11.56
C LYS A 229 -10.38 -8.99 -12.22
N ARG A 230 -11.56 -8.91 -12.85
CA ARG A 230 -12.15 -10.06 -13.56
C ARG A 230 -11.36 -10.45 -14.79
N ALA A 231 -10.88 -9.48 -15.58
CA ALA A 231 -10.06 -9.75 -16.75
C ALA A 231 -8.79 -10.54 -16.37
N LEU A 232 -8.10 -10.09 -15.31
CA LEU A 232 -6.90 -10.74 -14.80
C LEU A 232 -7.18 -12.13 -14.20
N GLU A 233 -8.30 -12.30 -13.49
CA GLU A 233 -8.71 -13.62 -12.98
C GLU A 233 -8.94 -14.65 -14.11
N LEU A 234 -9.68 -14.28 -15.16
CA LEU A 234 -9.88 -15.16 -16.31
C LEU A 234 -8.57 -15.45 -17.06
N LYS A 235 -7.65 -14.47 -17.08
CA LYS A 235 -6.33 -14.63 -17.70
C LYS A 235 -5.49 -15.65 -16.95
N LEU A 236 -5.50 -15.61 -15.62
CA LEU A 236 -4.81 -16.59 -14.78
C LEU A 236 -5.30 -18.02 -15.05
N TYR A 237 -6.62 -18.23 -15.22
CA TYR A 237 -7.15 -19.55 -15.59
C TYR A 237 -6.67 -20.00 -16.98
N SER A 238 -6.64 -19.09 -17.95
CA SER A 238 -6.15 -19.38 -19.30
C SER A 238 -4.66 -19.76 -19.28
N ASP A 239 -3.85 -19.05 -18.50
CA ASP A 239 -2.41 -19.31 -18.39
C ASP A 239 -2.12 -20.63 -17.69
N LEU A 240 -2.86 -20.96 -16.64
CA LEU A 240 -2.77 -22.25 -15.96
C LEU A 240 -3.02 -23.42 -16.92
N LEU A 241 -4.06 -23.32 -17.75
CA LEU A 241 -4.38 -24.34 -18.76
C LEU A 241 -3.28 -24.46 -19.82
N LYS A 242 -2.75 -23.34 -20.32
CA LYS A 242 -1.65 -23.34 -21.29
C LYS A 242 -0.39 -23.99 -20.70
N ALA A 243 -0.05 -23.66 -19.45
CA ALA A 243 1.12 -24.22 -18.77
C ALA A 243 0.98 -25.74 -18.55
N HIS A 244 -0.24 -26.23 -18.33
CA HIS A 244 -0.50 -27.67 -18.21
C HIS A 244 -0.43 -28.39 -19.57
N LEU A 245 -0.94 -27.79 -20.65
CA LEU A 245 -0.90 -28.37 -22.01
C LEU A 245 0.48 -28.33 -22.67
N SER A 246 1.43 -27.57 -22.12
CA SER A 246 2.80 -27.45 -22.64
C SER A 246 3.77 -28.45 -22.00
N GLN A 247 3.28 -29.33 -21.12
CA GLN A 247 4.02 -30.43 -20.47
C GLN A 247 3.67 -31.74 -21.18
#